data_AF-A0A379PHZ8-F1
#
_entry.id   AF-A0A379PHZ8-F1
#
_cell.length_a   1.000
_cell.length_b   1.000
_cell.length_c   1.000
_cell.angle_alpha   90.00
_cell.angle_beta   90.00
_cell.angle_gamma   90.00
#
_symmetry.space_group_name_H-M   'P 1'
#
loop_
_entity.id
_entity.type
_entity.pdbx_description
1 polymer ?
#
loop_
_entity_poly.entity_id
_entity_poly.type
_entity_poly.pdbx_seq_one_letter_code
_entity_poly.pdbx_strand_id
1 'polypeptide(L)'
;MARKAKPRKGMRFNYAIESVVDRTVREQYRFLDHCQTNRVELTIFSTSGASFNGIVHRFDRETILFGGRGKSATPRLIYKSFIAMIIPREAIGLFAEYKGLGTARCKNRKKRFLRALQELRDRQQKAGWLCHDDDNPAQE
;
A
#
# COMPACT_ATOMS: atom_id res chain seq x y z
N MET A 1 5.45 -2.40 -44.69
CA MET A 1 4.37 -1.73 -43.91
C MET A 1 4.03 -2.59 -42.68
N ALA A 2 4.69 -2.37 -41.54
CA ALA A 2 4.47 -3.18 -40.34
C ALA A 2 3.17 -2.74 -39.63
N ARG A 3 2.20 -3.65 -39.52
CA ARG A 3 0.92 -3.42 -38.83
C ARG A 3 1.17 -3.31 -37.32
N LYS A 4 0.98 -2.12 -36.74
CA LYS A 4 1.00 -1.89 -35.29
C LYS A 4 -0.14 -2.69 -34.63
N ALA A 5 0.20 -3.62 -33.75
CA ALA A 5 -0.77 -4.38 -32.97
C ALA A 5 -1.57 -3.44 -32.04
N LYS A 6 -2.90 -3.52 -32.08
CA LYS A 6 -3.76 -2.78 -31.13
C LYS A 6 -3.52 -3.28 -29.71
N PRO A 7 -3.37 -2.40 -28.70
CA PRO A 7 -3.28 -2.84 -27.32
C PRO A 7 -4.57 -3.56 -26.94
N ARG A 8 -4.45 -4.82 -26.49
CA ARG A 8 -5.59 -5.59 -25.96
C ARG A 8 -6.14 -4.79 -24.80
N LYS A 9 -7.42 -4.42 -24.89
CA LYS A 9 -8.19 -3.76 -23.83
C LYS A 9 -8.02 -4.60 -22.56
N GLY A 10 -7.15 -4.13 -21.66
CA GLY A 10 -6.75 -4.87 -20.47
C GLY A 10 -7.98 -5.28 -19.68
N MET A 11 -7.91 -6.48 -19.10
CA MET A 11 -8.85 -6.96 -18.09
C MET A 11 -9.16 -5.79 -17.16
N ARG A 12 -10.42 -5.36 -17.12
CA ARG A 12 -10.83 -4.37 -16.13
C ARG A 12 -10.69 -5.08 -14.79
N PHE A 13 -9.58 -4.84 -14.08
CA PHE A 13 -9.49 -5.17 -12.68
C PHE A 13 -10.75 -4.58 -12.04
N ASN A 14 -11.63 -5.43 -11.52
CA ASN A 14 -12.89 -4.98 -10.97
C ASN A 14 -12.60 -4.21 -9.69
N TYR A 15 -12.51 -2.88 -9.81
CA TYR A 15 -12.34 -1.92 -8.72
C TYR A 15 -13.51 -1.95 -7.70
N ALA A 16 -14.56 -2.73 -7.95
CA ALA A 16 -15.80 -2.69 -7.18
C ALA A 16 -15.70 -3.32 -5.76
N ILE A 17 -14.63 -4.05 -5.45
CA ILE A 17 -14.34 -4.54 -4.08
C ILE A 17 -13.38 -3.58 -3.34
N GLU A 18 -12.91 -2.51 -4.01
CA GLU A 18 -11.80 -1.70 -3.49
C GLU A 18 -12.15 -0.67 -2.42
N SER A 19 -13.43 -0.42 -2.15
CA SER A 19 -13.83 0.66 -1.24
C SER A 19 -13.68 0.32 0.24
N VAL A 20 -13.65 -0.98 0.63
CA VAL A 20 -13.68 -1.38 2.05
C VAL A 20 -12.29 -1.74 2.60
N VAL A 21 -11.41 -2.33 1.77
CA VAL A 21 -10.11 -2.84 2.22
C VAL A 21 -8.97 -2.06 1.59
N ASP A 22 -8.15 -1.42 2.46
CA ASP A 22 -6.94 -0.69 2.05
C ASP A 22 -6.05 -1.56 1.16
N ARG A 23 -5.53 -0.97 0.10
CA ARG A 23 -4.63 -1.61 -0.86
C ARG A 23 -3.43 -2.24 -0.16
N THR A 24 -2.89 -1.60 0.87
CA THR A 24 -1.72 -2.13 1.61
C THR A 24 -2.02 -3.50 2.24
N VAL A 25 -3.18 -3.61 2.90
CA VAL A 25 -3.68 -4.85 3.49
C VAL A 25 -3.88 -5.89 2.40
N ARG A 26 -4.50 -5.51 1.26
CA ARG A 26 -4.73 -6.44 0.15
C ARG A 26 -3.45 -7.04 -0.41
N GLU A 27 -2.43 -6.22 -0.67
CA GLU A 27 -1.16 -6.73 -1.19
C GLU A 27 -0.41 -7.58 -0.15
N GLN A 28 -0.55 -7.27 1.15
CA GLN A 28 -0.04 -8.11 2.23
C GLN A 28 -0.71 -9.50 2.21
N TYR A 29 -2.04 -9.56 2.14
CA TYR A 29 -2.78 -10.83 2.06
C TYR A 29 -2.38 -11.61 0.80
N ARG A 30 -2.36 -10.94 -0.35
CA ARG A 30 -1.98 -11.53 -1.64
C ARG A 30 -0.57 -12.14 -1.61
N PHE A 31 0.38 -11.48 -0.93
CA PHE A 31 1.72 -12.01 -0.71
C PHE A 31 1.70 -13.26 0.20
N LEU A 32 1.08 -13.16 1.38
CA LEU A 32 1.06 -14.24 2.36
C LEU A 32 0.29 -15.47 1.88
N ASP A 33 -0.83 -15.29 1.18
CA ASP A 33 -1.62 -16.37 0.57
C ASP A 33 -0.78 -17.17 -0.42
N HIS A 34 -0.02 -16.48 -1.27
CA HIS A 34 0.85 -17.15 -2.23
C HIS A 34 1.97 -17.93 -1.55
N CYS A 35 2.62 -17.32 -0.55
CA CYS A 35 3.68 -17.99 0.21
C CYS A 35 3.17 -19.20 0.98
N GLN A 36 1.96 -19.12 1.54
CA GLN A 36 1.31 -20.24 2.23
C GLN A 36 0.95 -21.37 1.27
N THR A 37 0.28 -21.04 0.15
CA THR A 37 -0.20 -22.01 -0.84
C THR A 37 0.96 -22.76 -1.49
N ASN A 38 2.01 -22.05 -1.91
CA ASN A 38 3.17 -22.64 -2.57
C ASN A 38 4.24 -23.12 -1.58
N ARG A 39 4.00 -23.02 -0.27
CA ARG A 39 4.95 -23.40 0.78
C ARG A 39 6.34 -22.78 0.57
N VAL A 40 6.37 -21.51 0.18
CA VAL A 40 7.61 -20.76 -0.08
C VAL A 40 8.38 -20.58 1.22
N GLU A 41 9.66 -20.92 1.22
CA GLU A 41 10.54 -20.63 2.34
C GLU A 41 10.80 -19.13 2.43
N LEU A 42 10.59 -18.58 3.62
CA LEU A 42 10.76 -17.17 3.93
C LEU A 42 11.80 -17.01 5.05
N THR A 43 12.43 -15.84 5.05
CA THR A 43 13.17 -15.28 6.17
C THR A 43 12.42 -14.08 6.71
N ILE A 44 12.03 -14.13 7.98
CA ILE A 44 11.40 -13.03 8.71
C ILE A 44 12.46 -12.37 9.57
N PHE A 45 12.64 -11.06 9.43
CA PHE A 45 13.45 -10.22 10.30
C PHE A 45 12.55 -9.49 11.28
N SER A 46 12.83 -9.62 12.57
CA SER A 46 12.12 -8.86 13.60
C SER A 46 12.64 -7.43 13.71
N THR A 47 11.85 -6.59 14.35
CA THR A 47 12.26 -5.23 14.74
C THR A 47 13.42 -5.23 15.75
N SER A 48 13.60 -6.33 16.50
CA SER A 48 14.74 -6.51 17.41
C SER A 48 16.03 -6.98 16.71
N GLY A 49 15.98 -7.33 15.42
CA GLY A 49 17.13 -7.84 14.66
C GLY A 49 17.29 -9.36 14.67
N ALA A 50 16.41 -10.11 15.34
CA ALA A 50 16.36 -11.56 15.23
C ALA A 50 15.85 -11.98 13.84
N SER A 51 16.29 -13.16 13.36
CA SER A 51 15.83 -13.72 12.10
C SER A 51 15.22 -15.12 12.30
N PHE A 52 14.16 -15.40 11.55
CA PHE A 52 13.45 -16.67 11.57
C PHE A 52 13.33 -17.21 10.15
N ASN A 53 13.70 -18.46 9.94
CA ASN A 53 13.54 -19.15 8.66
C ASN A 53 12.44 -20.20 8.74
N GLY A 54 11.63 -20.32 7.70
CA GLY A 54 10.51 -21.23 7.69
C GLY A 54 9.45 -20.90 6.64
N ILE A 55 8.26 -21.45 6.82
CA ILE A 55 7.10 -21.28 5.95
C ILE A 55 5.92 -20.71 6.73
N VAL A 56 4.99 -20.09 6.01
CA VAL A 56 3.69 -19.66 6.56
C VAL A 56 2.76 -20.86 6.61
N HIS A 57 2.26 -21.20 7.79
CA HIS A 57 1.24 -22.24 7.97
C HIS A 57 -0.17 -21.67 7.92
N ARG A 58 -0.39 -20.56 8.62
CA ARG A 58 -1.62 -19.75 8.61
C ARG A 58 -1.26 -18.30 8.93
N PHE A 59 -2.15 -17.38 8.62
CA PHE A 59 -2.02 -15.99 9.04
C PHE A 59 -3.42 -15.39 9.20
N ASP A 60 -3.48 -14.31 9.98
CA ASP A 60 -4.68 -13.49 10.12
C ASP A 60 -4.33 -12.01 9.87
N ARG A 61 -5.11 -11.07 10.41
CA ARG A 61 -4.84 -9.63 10.28
C ARG A 61 -3.55 -9.20 11.02
N GLU A 62 -3.30 -9.72 12.21
CA GLU A 62 -2.28 -9.23 13.15
C GLU A 62 -1.13 -10.21 13.39
N THR A 63 -1.32 -11.50 13.07
CA THR A 63 -0.42 -12.59 13.41
C THR A 63 -0.14 -13.49 12.20
N ILE A 64 0.97 -14.21 12.30
CA ILE A 64 1.41 -15.23 11.33
C ILE A 64 1.85 -16.45 12.13
N LEU A 65 1.31 -17.61 11.80
CA LEU A 65 1.77 -18.90 12.29
C LEU A 65 2.91 -19.38 11.39
N PHE A 66 4.14 -19.33 11.90
CA PHE A 66 5.37 -19.48 11.13
C PHE A 66 6.31 -20.53 11.72
N GLY A 67 6.90 -21.38 10.88
CA GLY A 67 7.84 -22.40 11.36
C GLY A 67 8.34 -23.32 10.26
N GLY A 68 8.99 -24.41 10.65
CA GLY A 68 9.53 -25.39 9.70
C GLY A 68 8.45 -26.07 8.85
N ARG A 69 8.88 -26.65 7.73
CA ARG A 69 8.00 -27.36 6.77
C ARG A 69 7.62 -28.77 7.23
N GLY A 70 8.42 -29.39 8.09
CA GLY A 70 8.20 -30.75 8.57
C GLY A 70 6.98 -30.88 9.49
N LYS A 71 6.35 -32.07 9.52
CA LYS A 71 5.21 -32.37 10.40
C LYS A 71 5.54 -32.25 11.90
N SER A 72 6.80 -32.46 12.26
CA SER A 72 7.30 -32.35 13.64
C SER A 72 7.76 -30.92 14.00
N ALA A 73 7.79 -30.00 13.04
CA ALA A 73 8.19 -28.63 13.33
C ALA A 73 7.06 -27.92 14.07
N THR A 74 7.31 -27.46 15.28
CA THR A 74 6.36 -26.68 16.07
C THR A 74 6.33 -25.24 15.54
N PRO A 75 5.22 -24.80 14.90
CA PRO A 75 5.12 -23.43 14.42
C PRO A 75 4.95 -22.47 15.59
N ARG A 76 5.50 -21.28 15.44
CA ARG A 76 5.41 -20.18 16.40
C ARG A 76 4.41 -19.14 15.90
N LEU A 77 3.65 -18.57 16.82
CA LEU A 77 2.80 -17.43 16.52
C LEU A 77 3.63 -16.15 16.60
N ILE A 78 3.73 -15.42 15.49
CA ILE A 78 4.49 -14.18 15.37
C ILE A 78 3.52 -13.03 15.12
N TYR A 79 3.54 -12.01 15.97
CA TYR A 79 2.80 -10.77 15.73
C TYR A 79 3.46 -9.96 14.62
N LYS A 80 2.67 -9.44 13.67
CA LYS A 80 3.15 -8.63 12.56
C LYS A 80 3.75 -7.30 13.00
N SER A 81 3.32 -6.76 14.15
CA SER A 81 3.94 -5.59 14.78
C SER A 81 5.41 -5.80 15.15
N PHE A 82 5.82 -7.06 15.34
CA PHE A 82 7.20 -7.44 15.63
C PHE A 82 8.04 -7.68 14.37
N ILE A 83 7.42 -7.70 13.19
CA ILE A 83 8.09 -8.01 11.92
C ILE A 83 8.56 -6.70 11.28
N ALA A 84 9.86 -6.60 11.00
CA ALA A 84 10.43 -5.50 10.23
C ALA A 84 10.38 -5.80 8.72
N MET A 85 10.74 -7.03 8.33
CA MET A 85 10.83 -7.41 6.91
C MET A 85 10.58 -8.91 6.72
N ILE A 86 9.99 -9.27 5.58
CA ILE A 86 9.84 -10.66 5.14
C ILE A 86 10.47 -10.79 3.76
N ILE A 87 11.37 -11.75 3.60
CA ILE A 87 12.08 -12.02 2.34
C ILE A 87 11.79 -13.46 1.91
N PRO A 88 11.26 -13.68 0.70
CA PRO A 88 11.14 -15.02 0.15
C PRO A 88 12.50 -15.51 -0.37
N ARG A 89 12.78 -16.80 -0.18
CA ARG A 89 14.00 -17.43 -0.69
C ARG A 89 14.06 -17.45 -2.21
N GLU A 90 12.90 -17.60 -2.85
CA GLU A 90 12.74 -17.60 -4.30
C GLU A 90 12.09 -16.30 -4.79
N ALA A 91 12.42 -15.89 -6.02
CA ALA A 91 11.86 -14.69 -6.60
C ALA A 91 10.37 -14.87 -6.92
N ILE A 92 9.53 -14.02 -6.34
CA ILE A 92 8.07 -14.10 -6.50
C ILE A 92 7.59 -13.12 -7.57
N GLY A 93 7.01 -13.65 -8.65
CA GLY A 93 6.49 -12.88 -9.79
C GLY A 93 5.16 -12.14 -9.57
N LEU A 94 4.68 -12.01 -8.33
CA LEU A 94 3.34 -11.48 -8.02
C LEU A 94 3.10 -10.02 -8.40
N PHE A 95 4.17 -9.21 -8.35
CA PHE A 95 4.06 -7.76 -8.48
C PHE A 95 4.67 -7.24 -9.79
N ALA A 96 4.85 -8.10 -10.80
CA ALA A 96 5.41 -7.72 -12.09
C ALA A 96 4.61 -6.60 -12.76
N GLU A 97 3.28 -6.66 -12.69
CA GLU A 97 2.37 -5.63 -13.23
C GLU A 97 2.46 -4.29 -12.50
N TYR A 98 3.02 -4.26 -11.28
CA TYR A 98 3.21 -3.03 -10.52
C TYR A 98 4.57 -2.37 -10.75
N LYS A 99 5.49 -3.02 -11.48
CA LYS A 99 6.80 -2.44 -11.81
C LYS A 99 6.60 -1.13 -12.60
N GLY A 100 7.17 -0.05 -12.08
CA GLY A 100 7.09 1.28 -12.70
C GLY A 100 5.84 2.11 -12.36
N LEU A 101 4.84 1.56 -11.66
CA LEU A 101 3.64 2.34 -11.30
C LEU A 101 3.84 3.25 -10.07
N GLY A 102 4.99 3.16 -9.39
CA GLY A 102 5.27 3.87 -8.14
C GLY A 102 4.43 3.35 -6.96
N THR A 103 4.81 3.72 -5.73
CA THR A 103 4.03 3.34 -4.54
C THR A 103 2.73 4.14 -4.48
N ALA A 104 1.69 3.59 -3.85
CA ALA A 104 0.44 4.32 -3.59
C ALA A 104 0.70 5.64 -2.81
N ARG A 105 1.73 5.65 -1.95
CA ARG A 105 2.23 6.87 -1.28
C ARG A 105 2.72 7.94 -2.27
N CYS A 106 3.43 7.57 -3.33
CA CYS A 106 3.86 8.52 -4.37
C CYS A 106 2.67 9.11 -5.16
N LYS A 107 1.66 8.30 -5.49
CA LYS A 107 0.46 8.79 -6.22
C LYS A 107 -0.36 9.78 -5.39
N ASN A 108 -0.47 9.55 -4.08
CA ASN A 108 -1.22 10.43 -3.19
C ASN A 108 -0.46 11.69 -2.77
N ARG A 109 0.88 11.72 -2.84
CA ARG A 109 1.67 12.90 -2.46
C ARG A 109 1.38 14.11 -3.35
N LYS A 110 1.33 13.92 -4.68
CA LYS A 110 1.00 15.01 -5.63
C LYS A 110 -0.42 15.54 -5.42
N LYS A 111 -1.40 14.64 -5.23
CA LYS A 111 -2.80 15.02 -5.00
C LYS A 111 -2.98 15.77 -3.67
N ARG A 112 -2.32 15.33 -2.60
CA ARG A 112 -2.33 16.00 -1.29
C ARG A 112 -1.67 17.37 -1.36
N PHE A 113 -0.54 17.48 -2.07
CA PHE A 113 0.16 18.74 -2.27
C PHE A 113 -0.69 19.76 -3.04
N LEU A 114 -1.32 19.34 -4.14
CA LEU A 114 -2.22 20.20 -4.91
C LEU A 114 -3.44 20.65 -4.09
N ARG A 115 -4.02 19.75 -3.29
CA ARG A 115 -5.12 20.10 -2.38
C ARG A 115 -4.68 21.12 -1.32
N ALA A 116 -3.51 20.94 -0.72
CA ALA A 116 -2.96 21.88 0.25
C ALA A 116 -2.68 23.27 -0.38
N LEU A 117 -2.22 23.31 -1.63
CA LEU A 117 -2.05 24.58 -2.36
C LEU A 117 -3.38 25.28 -2.64
N GLN A 118 -4.42 24.53 -2.98
CA GLN A 118 -5.78 25.08 -3.12
C GLN A 118 -6.29 25.64 -1.78
N GLU A 119 -6.17 24.88 -0.69
CA GLU A 119 -6.59 25.33 0.64
C GLU A 119 -5.85 26.60 1.11
N LEU A 120 -4.57 26.75 0.77
CA LEU A 120 -3.80 27.97 1.05
C LEU A 120 -4.26 29.16 0.20
N ARG A 121 -4.56 28.95 -1.09
CA ARG A 121 -5.12 29.97 -1.97
C ARG A 121 -6.47 30.46 -1.45
N ASP A 122 -7.35 29.53 -1.07
CA ASP A 122 -8.68 29.86 -0.58
C ASP A 122 -8.61 30.66 0.73
N ARG A 123 -7.66 30.34 1.62
CA ARG A 123 -7.40 31.15 2.83
C ARG A 123 -6.91 32.56 2.51
N GLN A 124 -6.00 32.71 1.55
CA GLN A 124 -5.52 34.04 1.14
C GLN A 124 -6.64 34.87 0.49
N GLN A 125 -7.48 34.27 -0.35
CA GLN A 125 -8.64 34.96 -0.92
C GLN A 125 -9.66 35.35 0.15
N LYS A 126 -9.92 34.48 1.13
CA LYS A 126 -10.84 34.79 2.24
C LYS A 126 -10.31 35.89 3.18
N ALA A 127 -8.98 35.98 3.36
CA ALA A 127 -8.33 37.07 4.08
C ALA A 127 -8.30 38.38 3.26
N GLY A 128 -8.21 38.30 1.93
CA GLY A 128 -8.26 39.46 1.03
C GLY A 128 -9.66 40.06 0.85
N TRP A 129 -10.72 39.31 1.19
CA TRP A 129 -12.13 39.75 1.15
C TRP A 129 -12.62 40.34 2.48
N LEU A 130 -11.75 40.50 3.49
CA LEU A 130 -12.12 41.09 4.78
C LEU A 130 -11.81 42.60 4.88
N CYS A 131 -11.36 43.23 3.79
CA CYS A 131 -10.93 44.63 3.80
C CYS A 131 -11.37 45.36 2.52
N HIS A 132 -12.67 45.49 2.28
CA HIS A 132 -13.26 46.61 1.53
C HIS A 132 -14.77 46.64 1.85
N ASP A 133 -15.33 47.85 1.90
CA ASP A 133 -16.70 48.23 2.28
C ASP A 133 -16.80 48.59 3.79
N ASP A 134 -16.92 49.84 4.27
CA ASP A 134 -17.27 51.13 3.65
C ASP A 134 -16.78 52.29 4.57
N ASP A 135 -15.84 53.12 4.09
CA ASP A 135 -15.72 54.51 4.56
C ASP A 135 -16.65 55.36 3.68
N ASN A 136 -17.87 55.65 4.14
CA ASN A 136 -18.76 56.62 3.50
C ASN A 136 -18.65 57.97 4.23
N PRO A 137 -18.04 59.02 3.63
CA PRO A 137 -18.09 60.35 4.20
C PRO A 137 -19.48 60.94 3.93
N ALA A 138 -20.33 60.96 4.96
CA ALA A 138 -21.56 61.75 4.93
C ALA A 138 -21.20 63.24 4.87
N GLN A 139 -21.42 63.82 3.70
CA GLN A 139 -21.50 65.26 3.49
C GLN A 139 -22.89 65.74 3.91
N GLU A 140 -22.97 66.60 4.93
CA GLU A 140 -23.77 67.84 4.97
C GLU A 140 -23.46 68.65 6.25
#